data_AF-A0A1Q7VXY4-F1
#
_entry.id   AF-A0A1Q7VXY4-F1
#
_cell.length_a   1.000
_cell.length_b   1.000
_cell.length_c   1.000
_cell.angle_alpha   90.00
_cell.angle_beta   90.00
_cell.angle_gamma   90.00
#
_symmetry.space_group_name_H-M   'P 1'
#
loop_
_entity.id
_entity.type
_entity.pdbx_description
1 polymer ?
#
loop_
_entity_poly.entity_id
_entity_poly.type
_entity_poly.pdbx_seq_one_letter_code
_entity_poly.pdbx_strand_id
1 'polypeptide(L)'
;MTGWFTDGSDPGAGGAYFSGVPPTRIVDTRTGLGAPSGPVAGGTSLPVHAAGHAGLPEGTAPVPATGMVATVTAVAPTAAGYLTVYPSLTAQPTASDLNFTPATYAVPNLVVDPLGVDGADLVFNYAGGTHVVVDIVGYFIGDTALPATTRTAAAGDITAVSGPPDGVRQVTLAPAAPVPAVGEVLAAGSTPATPDGLLGLVTATGTDGAGHPVLITEPAPLQQALGNGHFAIAGTLSADNVAKAGTVPKTPAGSPVSQAISKAFTCSAGGSLSVTGSVSITPTFNLSVEWGWFSLRSATFTGTLSEDASLVASAHAAAGCSAGPVPLLPTPIRFSPITFSIGPVPVVITPQLQFYLSASGTVSADLTASAVQHASGTLGVSWSNGGLHPIAQTASGFTYTPPTPSTSADVTASVGPRLQLFLYGLAGPYLSVDASIDLAVNPPATPWWTLTGGLDAGAGIAFPALDFDQGNPSILHYRKVIAHAPWPEHIYAVECLTSDCYTSMRLVQTNDAGGGKRVIGGTFSGGGLGLAPRRRDRAGAATDLPGPGVHRGHLRLVPDLVHRRQDDRVLP
;
A
#
# COMPACT_ATOMS: atom_id res chain seq x y z
N MET A 1 15.24 -9.73 39.98
CA MET A 1 14.27 -8.89 39.26
C MET A 1 14.72 -7.45 39.43
N THR A 2 15.31 -6.84 38.40
CA THR A 2 15.86 -5.48 38.43
C THR A 2 15.03 -4.59 37.52
N GLY A 3 13.98 -3.98 38.08
CA GLY A 3 13.33 -2.76 37.59
C GLY A 3 12.57 -2.81 36.26
N TRP A 4 11.65 -1.86 36.11
CA TRP A 4 11.03 -1.43 34.85
C TRP A 4 11.61 -0.06 34.54
N PHE A 5 12.25 0.10 33.39
CA PHE A 5 12.83 1.37 32.94
C PHE A 5 12.20 1.74 31.60
N THR A 6 11.51 2.88 31.58
CA THR A 6 11.03 3.55 30.37
C THR A 6 11.62 4.94 30.35
N ASP A 7 11.78 5.54 29.17
CA ASP A 7 12.20 6.93 29.03
C ASP A 7 11.12 7.94 29.46
N GLY A 8 9.96 7.44 29.91
CA GLY A 8 8.82 8.22 30.37
C GLY A 8 8.11 9.04 29.29
N SER A 9 8.57 8.97 28.03
CA SER A 9 7.99 9.70 26.91
C SER A 9 6.72 9.02 26.36
N ASP A 10 6.61 7.71 26.57
CA ASP A 10 5.45 6.90 26.22
C ASP A 10 4.99 6.03 27.43
N PRO A 11 3.81 6.32 28.01
CA PRO A 11 3.20 5.49 29.05
C PRO A 11 2.85 4.06 28.60
N GLY A 12 2.88 3.76 27.30
CA GLY A 12 2.58 2.47 26.68
C GLY A 12 3.79 1.60 26.32
N ALA A 13 5.01 2.14 26.38
CA ALA A 13 6.25 1.45 26.02
C ALA A 13 6.57 0.28 26.96
N GLY A 14 7.25 -0.75 26.45
CA GLY A 14 7.77 -1.86 27.25
C GLY A 14 9.00 -1.43 28.05
N GLY A 15 9.42 -2.22 29.04
CA GLY A 15 10.72 -1.98 29.69
C GLY A 15 11.89 -2.34 28.77
N ALA A 16 12.96 -1.54 28.78
CA ALA A 16 14.15 -1.81 27.98
C ALA A 16 14.97 -3.01 28.52
N TYR A 17 15.64 -3.75 27.63
CA TYR A 17 16.49 -4.89 28.03
C TYR A 17 17.82 -4.38 28.59
N PHE A 18 18.14 -4.78 29.83
CA PHE A 18 19.43 -4.49 30.46
C PHE A 18 20.50 -5.51 30.08
N SER A 19 21.61 -5.04 29.53
CA SER A 19 22.83 -5.81 29.28
C SER A 19 23.91 -5.37 30.26
N GLY A 20 24.32 -6.28 31.16
CA GLY A 20 25.43 -6.03 32.08
C GLY A 20 26.77 -6.23 31.38
N VAL A 21 27.74 -5.36 31.66
CA VAL A 21 29.12 -5.47 31.15
C VAL A 21 30.13 -5.48 32.30
N PRO A 22 31.34 -6.06 32.11
CA PRO A 22 32.42 -5.86 33.06
C PRO A 22 32.65 -4.36 33.29
N PRO A 23 32.76 -3.89 34.55
CA PRO A 23 32.96 -2.47 34.85
C PRO A 23 34.14 -1.91 34.07
N THR A 24 33.87 -0.96 33.17
CA THR A 24 34.86 -0.42 32.24
C THR A 24 34.88 1.09 32.31
N ARG A 25 36.06 1.65 32.59
CA ARG A 25 36.26 3.09 32.63
C ARG A 25 36.26 3.68 31.23
N ILE A 26 35.39 4.65 30.98
CA ILE A 26 35.34 5.39 29.71
C ILE A 26 35.79 6.83 29.86
N VAL A 27 35.67 7.41 31.07
CA VAL A 27 36.11 8.79 31.36
C VAL A 27 36.92 8.81 32.65
N ASP A 28 38.07 9.48 32.61
CA ASP A 28 38.89 9.84 33.78
C ASP A 28 39.60 11.17 33.52
N THR A 29 39.00 12.25 34.02
CA THR A 29 39.55 13.61 33.87
C THR A 29 40.88 13.82 34.61
N ARG A 30 41.32 12.89 35.48
CA ARG A 30 42.64 12.97 36.12
C ARG A 30 43.75 12.56 35.16
N THR A 31 43.48 11.58 34.29
CA THR A 31 44.45 11.03 33.34
C THR A 31 44.24 11.54 31.92
N GLY A 32 43.11 12.18 31.64
CA GLY A 32 42.73 12.62 30.29
C GLY A 32 42.08 11.51 29.46
N LEU A 33 41.58 10.44 30.08
CA LEU A 33 40.85 9.37 29.40
C LEU A 33 39.44 9.87 29.05
N GLY A 34 39.06 9.81 27.78
CA GLY A 34 37.71 10.16 27.29
C GLY A 34 37.31 11.63 27.46
N ALA A 35 38.18 12.46 28.05
CA ALA A 35 37.95 13.86 28.38
C ALA A 35 39.30 14.61 28.54
N PRO A 36 39.33 15.95 28.43
CA PRO A 36 40.53 16.72 28.76
C PRO A 36 41.00 16.47 30.20
N SER A 37 42.33 16.45 30.40
CA SER A 37 42.90 16.33 31.74
C SER A 37 42.70 17.62 32.54
N GLY A 38 42.21 17.49 33.77
CA GLY A 38 41.93 18.59 34.68
C GLY A 38 40.55 18.49 35.34
N PRO A 39 40.29 19.23 36.43
CA PRO A 39 38.98 19.25 37.05
C PRO A 39 37.95 19.93 36.13
N VAL A 40 36.73 19.39 36.10
CA VAL A 40 35.57 20.02 35.46
C VAL A 40 35.19 21.25 36.28
N ALA A 41 35.16 22.42 35.66
CA ALA A 41 34.86 23.68 36.32
C ALA A 41 33.37 23.75 36.75
N GLY A 42 33.10 24.45 37.85
CA GLY A 42 31.73 24.73 38.27
C GLY A 42 30.99 25.56 37.22
N GLY A 43 29.71 25.26 37.02
CA GLY A 43 28.86 25.86 36.00
C GLY A 43 29.10 25.33 34.58
N THR A 44 29.82 24.21 34.42
CA THR A 44 30.12 23.63 33.10
C THR A 44 29.71 22.16 33.02
N SER A 45 29.55 21.66 31.79
CA SER A 45 29.23 20.26 31.50
C SER A 45 30.38 19.57 30.79
N LEU A 46 30.64 18.33 31.17
CA LEU A 46 31.57 17.42 30.51
C LEU A 46 30.77 16.42 29.65
N PRO A 47 31.02 16.34 28.32
CA PRO A 47 30.43 15.29 27.50
C PRO A 47 31.05 13.92 27.79
N VAL A 48 30.20 12.90 27.81
CA VAL A 48 30.54 11.49 28.01
C VAL A 48 30.02 10.70 26.82
N HIS A 49 30.90 10.39 25.87
CA HIS A 49 30.56 9.56 24.71
C HIS A 49 30.55 8.08 25.12
N ALA A 50 29.35 7.53 25.32
CA ALA A 50 29.19 6.16 25.82
C ALA A 50 29.00 5.15 24.68
N ALA A 51 28.29 5.53 23.61
CA ALA A 51 28.08 4.66 22.46
C ALA A 51 29.41 4.20 21.83
N GLY A 52 29.50 2.91 21.49
CA GLY A 52 30.73 2.30 20.94
C GLY A 52 31.82 2.01 21.97
N HIS A 53 31.64 2.36 23.25
CA HIS A 53 32.61 2.12 24.31
C HIS A 53 32.11 1.06 25.31
N ALA A 54 33.03 0.38 26.00
CA ALA A 54 32.69 -0.57 27.08
C ALA A 54 31.69 -1.69 26.69
N GLY A 55 31.59 -2.04 25.40
CA GLY A 55 30.65 -3.03 24.88
C GLY A 55 29.27 -2.49 24.53
N LEU A 56 29.04 -1.18 24.64
CA LEU A 56 27.82 -0.53 24.15
C LEU A 56 27.82 -0.51 22.61
N PRO A 57 26.69 -0.82 21.97
CA PRO A 57 26.49 -0.57 20.54
C PRO A 57 26.80 0.88 20.15
N GLU A 58 27.34 1.10 18.96
CA GLU A 58 27.48 2.43 18.38
C GLU A 58 26.10 3.05 18.10
N GLY A 59 26.01 4.38 18.05
CA GLY A 59 24.75 5.08 17.75
C GLY A 59 24.21 4.78 16.34
N THR A 60 25.09 4.36 15.42
CA THR A 60 24.74 3.89 14.07
C THR A 60 24.44 2.40 14.00
N ALA A 61 24.49 1.68 15.13
CA ALA A 61 24.14 0.27 15.15
C ALA A 61 22.65 0.09 14.79
N PRO A 62 22.28 -1.01 14.12
CA PRO A 62 20.88 -1.31 13.82
C PRO A 62 19.97 -1.32 15.07
N VAL A 63 20.57 -1.60 16.23
CA VAL A 63 19.94 -1.47 17.56
C VAL A 63 20.88 -0.65 18.45
N PRO A 64 20.71 0.67 18.53
CA PRO A 64 21.54 1.50 19.38
C PRO A 64 21.22 1.27 20.86
N ALA A 65 22.19 1.56 21.72
CA ALA A 65 21.90 1.68 23.16
C ALA A 65 20.95 2.86 23.38
N THR A 66 19.91 2.64 24.18
CA THR A 66 18.91 3.67 24.53
C THR A 66 19.17 4.28 25.90
N GLY A 67 20.01 3.65 26.71
CA GLY A 67 20.41 4.16 28.02
C GLY A 67 21.68 3.53 28.54
N MET A 68 22.33 4.20 29.49
CA MET A 68 23.55 3.77 30.15
C MET A 68 23.29 3.49 31.63
N VAL A 69 23.99 2.49 32.17
CA VAL A 69 24.14 2.31 33.61
C VAL A 69 25.61 2.46 33.96
N ALA A 70 25.93 3.49 34.74
CA ALA A 70 27.30 3.86 35.05
C ALA A 70 27.50 4.23 36.51
N THR A 71 28.69 4.01 37.03
CA THR A 71 29.14 4.65 38.26
C THR A 71 29.82 5.96 37.91
N VAL A 72 29.28 7.07 38.41
CA VAL A 72 29.86 8.41 38.26
C VAL A 72 30.45 8.84 39.59
N THR A 73 31.73 9.24 39.58
CA THR A 73 32.47 9.60 40.79
C THR A 73 33.02 11.01 40.69
N ALA A 74 32.67 11.85 41.66
CA ALA A 74 33.34 13.13 41.90
C ALA A 74 34.60 12.89 42.74
N VAL A 75 35.75 13.41 42.30
CA VAL A 75 37.05 13.23 42.96
C VAL A 75 37.74 14.58 43.19
N ALA A 76 38.27 14.76 44.40
CA ALA A 76 38.97 15.95 44.87
C ALA A 76 38.21 17.27 44.64
N PRO A 77 36.94 17.40 45.06
CA PRO A 77 36.19 18.62 44.87
C PRO A 77 36.78 19.78 45.68
N THR A 78 36.81 20.97 45.08
CA THR A 78 37.36 22.20 45.70
C THR A 78 36.31 23.03 46.46
N ALA A 79 35.03 22.77 46.23
CA ALA A 79 33.91 23.38 46.96
C ALA A 79 32.77 22.35 47.12
N ALA A 80 31.77 22.66 47.95
CA ALA A 80 30.55 21.86 48.01
C ALA A 80 29.72 22.09 46.75
N GLY A 81 29.17 21.03 46.18
CA GLY A 81 28.47 21.06 44.91
C GLY A 81 27.78 19.73 44.59
N TYR A 82 27.31 19.61 43.36
CA TYR A 82 26.68 18.39 42.87
C TYR A 82 26.95 18.17 41.39
N LEU A 83 26.80 16.91 40.98
CA LEU A 83 26.74 16.50 39.58
C LEU A 83 25.30 16.18 39.19
N THR A 84 24.96 16.54 37.96
CA THR A 84 23.75 16.08 37.24
C THR A 84 24.20 15.39 35.97
N VAL A 85 23.73 14.17 35.76
CA VAL A 85 23.93 13.39 34.53
C VAL A 85 22.63 13.44 33.75
N TYR A 86 22.71 13.73 32.47
CA TYR A 86 21.53 13.85 31.61
C TYR A 86 21.89 13.59 30.14
N PRO A 87 20.91 13.20 29.30
CA PRO A 87 21.15 12.96 27.89
C PRO A 87 21.67 14.23 27.19
N SER A 88 22.67 14.09 26.33
CA SER A 88 23.13 15.22 25.53
C SER A 88 21.98 15.78 24.66
N LEU A 89 22.12 17.04 24.21
CA LEU A 89 21.14 17.73 23.36
C LEU A 89 19.75 17.89 23.99
N THR A 90 19.62 17.66 25.29
CA THR A 90 18.40 17.93 26.07
C THR A 90 18.60 19.07 27.05
N ALA A 91 17.50 19.60 27.59
CA ALA A 91 17.57 20.61 28.64
C ALA A 91 18.05 19.97 29.95
N GLN A 92 19.06 20.58 30.58
CA GLN A 92 19.60 20.11 31.85
C GLN A 92 18.48 19.99 32.91
N PRO A 93 18.31 18.82 33.55
CA PRO A 93 17.41 18.65 34.68
C PRO A 93 17.78 19.50 35.88
N THR A 94 16.79 19.84 36.71
CA THR A 94 17.02 20.57 37.97
C THR A 94 17.46 19.67 39.12
N ALA A 95 17.40 18.34 38.94
CA ALA A 95 17.75 17.35 39.95
C ALA A 95 19.26 17.07 39.97
N SER A 96 19.79 16.71 41.13
CA SER A 96 21.18 16.25 41.31
C SER A 96 21.22 14.72 41.39
N ASP A 97 22.22 14.09 40.77
CA ASP A 97 22.50 12.66 40.93
C ASP A 97 23.48 12.38 42.06
N LEU A 98 24.43 13.27 42.27
CA LEU A 98 25.50 13.08 43.26
C LEU A 98 25.83 14.42 43.92
N ASN A 99 25.79 14.46 45.26
CA ASN A 99 26.20 15.62 46.04
C ASN A 99 27.55 15.36 46.70
N PHE A 100 28.44 16.35 46.71
CA PHE A 100 29.80 16.22 47.23
C PHE A 100 30.22 17.43 48.06
N THR A 101 31.21 17.23 48.92
CA THR A 101 31.87 18.29 49.68
C THR A 101 33.39 18.09 49.67
N PRO A 102 34.19 19.15 49.88
CA PRO A 102 35.66 19.03 49.94
C PRO A 102 36.18 18.12 51.06
N ALA A 103 35.33 17.79 52.04
CA ALA A 103 35.69 16.90 53.14
C ALA A 103 35.81 15.42 52.70
N THR A 104 35.24 15.05 51.56
CA THR A 104 35.27 13.68 51.04
C THR A 104 36.01 13.65 49.71
N TYR A 105 37.13 12.92 49.69
CA TYR A 105 38.01 12.90 48.52
C TYR A 105 37.37 12.27 47.29
N ALA A 106 36.57 11.22 47.44
CA ALA A 106 35.89 10.56 46.33
C ALA A 106 34.47 10.17 46.74
N VAL A 107 33.48 10.57 45.94
CA VAL A 107 32.07 10.26 46.17
C VAL A 107 31.49 9.62 44.91
N PRO A 108 31.19 8.31 44.90
CA PRO A 108 30.54 7.64 43.77
C PRO A 108 29.01 7.64 43.91
N ASN A 109 28.30 7.64 42.79
CA ASN A 109 26.91 7.22 42.71
C ASN A 109 26.66 6.40 41.43
N LEU A 110 25.76 5.42 41.49
CA LEU A 110 25.29 4.71 40.30
C LEU A 110 24.19 5.54 39.64
N VAL A 111 24.33 5.82 38.36
CA VAL A 111 23.34 6.54 37.54
C VAL A 111 22.77 5.61 36.48
N VAL A 112 21.48 5.80 36.20
CA VAL A 112 20.74 5.16 35.11
C VAL A 112 20.11 6.29 34.32
N ASP A 113 20.55 6.48 33.08
CA ASP A 113 20.15 7.64 32.27
C ASP A 113 19.91 7.21 30.82
N PRO A 114 18.89 7.76 30.13
CA PRO A 114 18.76 7.60 28.69
C PRO A 114 19.99 8.19 27.99
N LEU A 115 20.37 7.65 26.85
CA LEU A 115 21.43 8.25 26.04
C LEU A 115 20.86 9.34 25.13
N GLY A 116 21.63 10.42 24.93
CA GLY A 116 21.34 11.38 23.87
C GLY A 116 21.26 10.71 22.49
N VAL A 117 20.57 11.33 21.54
CA VAL A 117 20.44 10.80 20.16
C VAL A 117 21.79 10.67 19.43
N ASP A 118 22.83 11.32 19.94
CA ASP A 118 24.22 11.21 19.49
C ASP A 118 25.02 10.12 20.25
N GLY A 119 24.38 9.37 21.15
CA GLY A 119 25.00 8.32 21.96
C GLY A 119 25.82 8.82 23.14
N ALA A 120 25.59 10.06 23.59
CA ALA A 120 26.34 10.69 24.68
C ALA A 120 25.44 11.26 25.78
N ASP A 121 26.03 11.40 26.96
CA ASP A 121 25.46 12.13 28.10
C ASP A 121 26.33 13.33 28.46
N LEU A 122 25.77 14.24 29.25
CA LEU A 122 26.45 15.37 29.82
C LEU A 122 26.52 15.22 31.35
N VAL A 123 27.71 15.39 31.92
CA VAL A 123 27.90 15.51 33.37
C VAL A 123 28.09 16.98 33.70
N PHE A 124 27.03 17.63 34.19
CA PHE A 124 27.08 19.00 34.70
C PHE A 124 27.65 19.05 36.11
N ASN A 125 28.58 19.97 36.35
CA ASN A 125 29.09 20.29 37.67
C ASN A 125 28.59 21.67 38.12
N TYR A 126 27.86 21.72 39.23
CA TYR A 126 27.28 22.97 39.72
C TYR A 126 28.30 23.97 40.25
N ALA A 127 29.23 23.56 41.12
CA ALA A 127 30.10 24.47 41.86
C ALA A 127 31.45 23.85 42.23
N GLY A 128 32.49 24.70 42.27
CA GLY A 128 33.88 24.27 42.47
C GLY A 128 34.41 23.46 41.29
N GLY A 129 35.73 23.28 41.21
CA GLY A 129 36.34 22.26 40.36
C GLY A 129 36.29 20.89 41.03
N THR A 130 35.92 19.84 40.27
CA THR A 130 36.06 18.43 40.68
C THR A 130 36.50 17.59 39.49
N HIS A 131 37.27 16.54 39.73
CA HIS A 131 37.47 15.51 38.72
C HIS A 131 36.23 14.62 38.62
N VAL A 132 35.95 14.16 37.42
CA VAL A 132 34.90 13.20 37.10
C VAL A 132 35.54 11.92 36.57
N VAL A 133 35.04 10.80 37.07
CA VAL A 133 35.34 9.44 36.61
C VAL A 133 34.03 8.73 36.28
N VAL A 134 33.96 8.09 35.12
CA VAL A 134 32.77 7.34 34.67
C VAL A 134 33.17 5.91 34.31
N ASP A 135 32.59 4.97 35.04
CA ASP A 135 32.76 3.53 34.85
C ASP A 135 31.41 2.93 34.40
N ILE A 136 31.34 2.43 33.18
CA ILE A 136 30.14 1.75 32.64
C ILE A 136 30.03 0.36 33.27
N VAL A 137 28.82 0.00 33.73
CA VAL A 137 28.52 -1.34 34.27
C VAL A 137 27.40 -2.05 33.52
N GLY A 138 26.69 -1.35 32.64
CA GLY A 138 25.71 -1.93 31.73
C GLY A 138 25.04 -0.88 30.85
N TYR A 139 24.13 -1.33 30.00
CA TYR A 139 23.37 -0.47 29.11
C TYR A 139 22.00 -1.07 28.83
N PHE A 140 21.10 -0.23 28.30
CA PHE A 140 19.80 -0.62 27.80
C PHE A 140 19.80 -0.61 26.28
N ILE A 141 19.12 -1.58 25.67
CA ILE A 141 18.75 -1.59 24.25
C ILE A 141 17.23 -1.55 24.15
N GLY A 142 16.71 -0.85 23.14
CA GLY A 142 15.27 -0.61 22.96
C GLY A 142 14.42 -1.89 22.96
N ASP A 143 13.14 -1.71 23.30
CA ASP A 143 12.01 -2.64 23.53
C ASP A 143 11.92 -3.94 22.71
N THR A 144 12.93 -4.81 22.74
CA THR A 144 12.79 -6.18 22.27
C THR A 144 13.41 -7.13 23.28
N ALA A 145 12.57 -7.63 24.19
CA ALA A 145 12.94 -8.71 25.09
C ALA A 145 12.90 -10.03 24.33
N LEU A 146 14.03 -10.39 23.72
CA LEU A 146 14.16 -11.67 23.03
C LEU A 146 13.92 -12.82 24.00
N PRO A 147 13.02 -13.76 23.69
CA PRO A 147 12.91 -15.00 24.43
C PRO A 147 14.24 -15.75 24.38
N ALA A 148 14.68 -16.31 25.51
CA ALA A 148 15.92 -17.08 25.61
C ALA A 148 15.95 -18.32 24.70
N THR A 149 14.79 -18.73 24.19
CA THR A 149 14.58 -19.80 23.21
C THR A 149 14.85 -19.37 21.77
N THR A 150 15.21 -18.12 21.51
CA THR A 150 15.44 -17.62 20.15
C THR A 150 16.89 -17.80 19.73
N ARG A 151 17.09 -18.45 18.59
CA ARG A 151 18.40 -18.71 17.96
C ARG A 151 18.45 -18.05 16.59
N THR A 152 19.58 -17.45 16.26
CA THR A 152 19.79 -16.78 14.99
C THR A 152 20.86 -17.53 14.20
N ALA A 153 20.55 -17.94 12.97
CA ALA A 153 21.52 -18.56 12.07
C ALA A 153 22.39 -17.50 11.38
N ALA A 154 23.70 -17.72 11.38
CA ALA A 154 24.62 -16.92 10.59
C ALA A 154 24.54 -17.28 9.10
N ALA A 155 25.09 -16.40 8.25
CA ALA A 155 25.18 -16.68 6.82
C ALA A 155 26.05 -17.93 6.59
N GLY A 156 25.47 -18.96 5.95
CA GLY A 156 26.13 -20.24 5.69
C GLY A 156 25.82 -21.35 6.70
N ASP A 157 25.17 -21.03 7.83
CA ASP A 157 24.73 -22.06 8.79
C ASP A 157 23.63 -22.95 8.23
N ILE A 158 22.75 -22.39 7.38
CA ILE A 158 21.70 -23.13 6.68
C ILE A 158 22.17 -23.40 5.25
N THR A 159 22.21 -24.67 4.87
CA THR A 159 22.65 -25.11 3.54
C THR A 159 21.48 -25.40 2.60
N ALA A 160 20.35 -25.86 3.14
CA ALA A 160 19.14 -26.11 2.37
C ALA A 160 17.88 -26.00 3.25
N VAL A 161 16.78 -25.55 2.64
CA VAL A 161 15.44 -25.61 3.23
C VAL A 161 14.49 -26.23 2.20
N SER A 162 13.68 -27.20 2.63
CA SER A 162 12.64 -27.82 1.81
C SER A 162 11.29 -27.79 2.53
N GLY A 163 10.21 -27.78 1.76
CA GLY A 163 8.84 -27.62 2.26
C GLY A 163 8.29 -26.20 2.09
N PRO A 164 6.96 -26.04 2.13
CA PRO A 164 6.30 -24.76 1.92
C PRO A 164 6.54 -23.81 3.11
N PRO A 165 6.61 -22.48 2.92
CA PRO A 165 6.82 -21.51 4.01
C PRO A 165 5.78 -21.61 5.12
N ASP A 166 4.52 -21.85 4.78
CA ASP A 166 3.35 -21.87 5.67
C ASP A 166 3.07 -23.25 6.29
N GLY A 167 4.02 -24.19 6.19
CA GLY A 167 3.88 -25.53 6.73
C GLY A 167 5.17 -26.08 7.32
N VAL A 168 5.21 -27.40 7.48
CA VAL A 168 6.39 -28.10 7.99
C VAL A 168 7.54 -27.98 6.99
N ARG A 169 8.70 -27.53 7.48
CA ARG A 169 9.92 -27.38 6.70
C ARG A 169 11.05 -28.21 7.28
N GLN A 170 11.83 -28.81 6.39
CA GLN A 170 13.09 -29.46 6.74
C GLN A 170 14.24 -28.47 6.47
N VAL A 171 15.06 -28.22 7.47
CA VAL A 171 16.20 -27.29 7.42
C VAL A 171 17.48 -28.09 7.63
N THR A 172 18.35 -28.13 6.62
CA THR A 172 19.67 -28.77 6.72
C THR A 172 20.70 -27.73 7.10
N LEU A 173 21.47 -28.01 8.15
CA LEU A 173 22.52 -27.13 8.65
C LEU A 173 23.90 -27.55 8.13
N ALA A 174 24.84 -26.61 8.14
CA ALA A 174 26.25 -26.90 7.91
C ALA A 174 26.83 -27.74 9.06
N PRO A 175 27.87 -28.57 8.83
CA PRO A 175 28.43 -29.47 9.85
C PRO A 175 28.89 -28.76 11.14
N ALA A 176 29.35 -27.52 11.04
CA ALA A 176 29.86 -26.73 12.16
C ALA A 176 28.83 -25.75 12.76
N ALA A 177 27.62 -25.69 12.20
CA ALA A 177 26.59 -24.77 12.65
C ALA A 177 26.06 -25.19 14.04
N PRO A 178 25.77 -24.25 14.94
CA PRO A 178 25.05 -24.55 16.19
C PRO A 178 23.70 -25.17 15.88
N VAL A 179 23.36 -26.28 16.56
CA VAL A 179 22.08 -26.97 16.39
C VAL A 179 21.11 -26.51 17.47
N PRO A 180 20.01 -25.80 17.12
CA PRO A 180 18.97 -25.42 18.08
C PRO A 180 18.27 -26.66 18.67
N ALA A 181 17.81 -26.53 19.91
CA ALA A 181 17.04 -27.59 20.58
C ALA A 181 15.57 -27.59 20.14
N VAL A 182 14.88 -28.72 20.33
CA VAL A 182 13.42 -28.79 20.17
C VAL A 182 12.74 -27.81 21.13
N GLY A 183 11.81 -27.02 20.62
CA GLY A 183 11.13 -25.93 21.33
C GLY A 183 11.80 -24.57 21.19
N GLU A 184 12.99 -24.48 20.60
CA GLU A 184 13.63 -23.21 20.25
C GLU A 184 13.14 -22.68 18.91
N VAL A 185 13.17 -21.36 18.75
CA VAL A 185 12.85 -20.68 17.48
C VAL A 185 14.14 -20.40 16.73
N LEU A 186 14.21 -20.83 15.48
CA LEU A 186 15.30 -20.52 14.56
C LEU A 186 14.90 -19.37 13.64
N ALA A 187 15.66 -18.28 13.69
CA ALA A 187 15.53 -17.14 12.78
C ALA A 187 16.75 -17.05 11.84
N ALA A 188 16.50 -16.83 10.56
CA ALA A 188 17.56 -16.64 9.56
C ALA A 188 17.22 -15.53 8.57
N GLY A 189 18.25 -14.78 8.17
CA GLY A 189 18.14 -13.73 7.16
C GLY A 189 18.03 -14.26 5.74
N SER A 190 18.05 -13.33 4.78
CA SER A 190 18.00 -13.69 3.35
C SER A 190 19.33 -14.27 2.88
N THR A 191 19.31 -15.51 2.38
CA THR A 191 20.46 -16.19 1.77
C THR A 191 19.98 -17.01 0.56
N PRO A 192 20.87 -17.59 -0.28
CA PRO A 192 20.44 -18.49 -1.35
C PRO A 192 19.62 -19.71 -0.86
N ALA A 193 19.87 -20.19 0.36
CA ALA A 193 19.10 -21.29 0.97
C ALA A 193 17.79 -20.80 1.63
N THR A 194 17.74 -19.53 2.04
CA THR A 194 16.60 -18.88 2.71
C THR A 194 16.27 -17.55 2.01
N PRO A 195 15.84 -17.54 0.74
CA PRO A 195 15.68 -16.29 -0.02
C PRO A 195 14.65 -15.35 0.63
N ASP A 196 13.57 -15.92 1.18
CA ASP A 196 12.53 -15.21 1.92
C ASP A 196 12.82 -15.13 3.43
N GLY A 197 14.03 -15.51 3.88
CA GLY A 197 14.34 -15.71 5.29
C GLY A 197 13.73 -16.99 5.86
N LEU A 198 13.89 -17.19 7.17
CA LEU A 198 13.27 -18.28 7.91
C LEU A 198 12.91 -17.80 9.32
N LEU A 199 11.70 -18.11 9.77
CA LEU A 199 11.31 -18.03 11.17
C LEU A 199 10.51 -19.28 11.52
N GLY A 200 11.14 -20.22 12.23
CA GLY A 200 10.55 -21.53 12.46
C GLY A 200 10.80 -22.06 13.87
N LEU A 201 9.76 -22.63 14.48
CA LEU A 201 9.83 -23.37 15.74
C LEU A 201 10.37 -24.77 15.46
N VAL A 202 11.44 -25.16 16.13
CA VAL A 202 12.04 -26.49 15.97
C VAL A 202 11.20 -27.53 16.68
N THR A 203 10.61 -28.45 15.92
CA THR A 203 9.76 -29.54 16.42
C THR A 203 10.50 -30.88 16.50
N ALA A 204 11.54 -31.08 15.68
CA ALA A 204 12.42 -32.24 15.75
C ALA A 204 13.83 -31.93 15.25
N THR A 205 14.79 -32.73 15.70
CA THR A 205 16.20 -32.67 15.27
C THR A 205 16.66 -34.07 14.84
N GLY A 206 17.52 -34.15 13.84
CA GLY A 206 18.11 -35.40 13.35
C GLY A 206 19.35 -35.14 12.51
N THR A 207 19.73 -36.14 11.71
CA THR A 207 20.85 -36.05 10.76
C THR A 207 20.44 -36.64 9.41
N ASP A 208 20.92 -36.05 8.32
CA ASP A 208 20.73 -36.63 6.98
C ASP A 208 21.63 -37.86 6.74
N GLY A 209 21.50 -38.48 5.57
CA GLY A 209 22.34 -39.63 5.17
C GLY A 209 23.82 -39.30 4.99
N ALA A 210 24.20 -38.03 4.95
CA ALA A 210 25.58 -37.55 4.90
C ALA A 210 26.12 -37.16 6.29
N GLY A 211 25.29 -37.23 7.34
CA GLY A 211 25.65 -36.87 8.71
C GLY A 211 25.50 -35.39 9.04
N HIS A 212 24.91 -34.57 8.17
CA HIS A 212 24.63 -33.16 8.47
C HIS A 212 23.43 -33.03 9.43
N PRO A 213 23.44 -32.05 10.35
CA PRO A 213 22.29 -31.80 11.21
C PRO A 213 21.07 -31.36 10.39
N VAL A 214 19.91 -31.90 10.73
CA VAL A 214 18.63 -31.57 10.10
C VAL A 214 17.62 -31.20 11.18
N LEU A 215 16.89 -30.13 10.97
CA LEU A 215 15.78 -29.69 11.81
C LEU A 215 14.46 -29.87 11.05
N ILE A 216 13.41 -30.25 11.78
CA ILE A 216 12.04 -30.08 11.34
C ILE A 216 11.48 -28.85 12.05
N THR A 217 10.90 -27.95 11.28
CA THR A 217 10.40 -26.66 11.76
C THR A 217 8.97 -26.42 11.30
N GLU A 218 8.18 -25.71 12.11
CA GLU A 218 6.88 -25.17 11.76
C GLU A 218 6.90 -23.64 11.86
N PRO A 219 6.01 -22.90 11.18
CA PRO A 219 5.98 -21.44 11.26
C PRO A 219 5.88 -20.96 12.70
N ALA A 220 6.85 -20.16 13.15
CA ALA A 220 6.82 -19.57 14.49
C ALA A 220 6.17 -18.19 14.48
N PRO A 221 5.38 -17.84 15.51
CA PRO A 221 4.93 -16.48 15.69
C PRO A 221 6.11 -15.56 16.08
N LEU A 222 6.12 -14.32 15.57
CA LEU A 222 7.07 -13.26 15.91
C LEU A 222 7.11 -13.03 17.42
N GLN A 223 6.00 -13.14 18.16
CA GLN A 223 6.00 -12.97 19.61
C GLN A 223 6.88 -14.02 20.31
N GLN A 224 6.96 -15.23 19.77
CA GLN A 224 7.81 -16.29 20.33
C GLN A 224 9.29 -16.10 19.99
N ALA A 225 9.60 -15.32 18.95
CA ALA A 225 10.97 -14.99 18.56
C ALA A 225 11.48 -13.67 19.15
N LEU A 226 10.58 -12.71 19.39
CA LEU A 226 10.92 -11.33 19.72
C LEU A 226 10.27 -10.82 21.01
N GLY A 227 9.36 -11.57 21.62
CA GLY A 227 8.58 -11.08 22.75
C GLY A 227 7.64 -9.97 22.31
N ASN A 228 7.63 -8.84 23.02
CA ASN A 228 7.05 -7.60 22.52
C ASN A 228 8.03 -6.85 21.62
N GLY A 229 7.51 -6.04 20.70
CA GLY A 229 8.36 -5.23 19.85
C GLY A 229 7.60 -4.35 18.89
N HIS A 230 8.35 -3.60 18.10
CA HIS A 230 7.83 -2.79 17.01
C HIS A 230 8.83 -2.74 15.86
N PHE A 231 8.36 -2.44 14.66
CA PHE A 231 9.21 -2.00 13.56
C PHE A 231 8.46 -1.04 12.64
N ALA A 232 9.22 -0.20 11.94
CA ALA A 232 8.72 0.65 10.89
C ALA A 232 9.64 0.59 9.68
N ILE A 233 9.09 0.33 8.50
CA ILE A 233 9.82 0.28 7.25
C ILE A 233 9.07 1.04 6.16
N ALA A 234 9.80 1.59 5.21
CA ALA A 234 9.25 2.16 4.00
C ALA A 234 10.15 1.80 2.81
N GLY A 235 9.56 1.73 1.62
CA GLY A 235 10.30 1.37 0.41
C GLY A 235 9.61 1.87 -0.86
N THR A 236 10.40 2.10 -1.89
CA THR A 236 9.92 2.31 -3.26
C THR A 236 10.16 1.03 -4.04
N LEU A 237 9.14 0.55 -4.75
CA LEU A 237 9.24 -0.62 -5.61
C LEU A 237 9.31 -0.14 -7.06
N SER A 238 10.40 -0.49 -7.73
CA SER A 238 10.64 -0.13 -9.13
C SER A 238 11.17 -1.32 -9.92
N ALA A 239 11.26 -1.18 -11.25
CA ALA A 239 11.79 -2.22 -12.12
C ALA A 239 13.23 -2.66 -11.75
N ASP A 240 14.01 -1.82 -11.07
CA ASP A 240 15.37 -2.12 -10.64
C ASP A 240 15.43 -3.02 -9.41
N ASN A 241 14.37 -3.00 -8.61
CA ASN A 241 14.25 -3.80 -7.39
C ASN A 241 13.60 -5.16 -7.65
N VAL A 242 13.29 -5.51 -8.90
CA VAL A 242 12.79 -6.84 -9.24
C VAL A 242 13.92 -7.84 -9.08
N ALA A 243 13.69 -8.92 -8.33
CA ALA A 243 14.65 -10.00 -8.15
C ALA A 243 14.88 -10.70 -9.51
N LYS A 244 15.93 -10.32 -10.23
CA LYS A 244 16.19 -10.85 -11.58
C LYS A 244 16.88 -12.22 -11.50
N ALA A 245 16.35 -13.19 -12.25
CA ALA A 245 17.05 -14.43 -12.57
C ALA A 245 17.98 -14.19 -13.79
N GLY A 246 19.23 -13.80 -13.55
CA GLY A 246 20.26 -13.66 -14.60
C GLY A 246 20.59 -12.23 -15.05
N THR A 247 21.63 -12.09 -15.90
CA THR A 247 22.20 -10.82 -16.37
C THR A 247 21.25 -10.05 -17.28
N VAL A 248 20.90 -8.81 -16.90
CA VAL A 248 19.95 -7.97 -17.66
C VAL A 248 20.46 -6.52 -17.77
N PRO A 249 20.18 -5.82 -18.89
CA PRO A 249 20.58 -4.43 -19.13
C PRO A 249 20.10 -3.42 -18.08
N LYS A 250 20.82 -2.31 -18.01
CA LYS A 250 20.57 -1.12 -17.18
C LYS A 250 19.24 -0.45 -17.59
N THR A 251 18.17 -0.70 -16.85
CA THR A 251 16.97 0.16 -16.87
C THR A 251 17.30 1.45 -16.08
N PRO A 252 16.74 2.63 -16.41
CA PRO A 252 16.93 3.82 -15.58
C PRO A 252 16.33 3.64 -14.18
N ALA A 253 17.05 4.12 -13.17
CA ALA A 253 16.66 4.07 -11.76
C ALA A 253 15.24 4.62 -11.55
N GLY A 254 14.36 3.85 -10.91
CA GLY A 254 12.99 4.29 -10.55
C GLY A 254 11.96 4.18 -11.68
N SER A 255 12.26 3.40 -12.73
CA SER A 255 11.31 3.15 -13.81
C SER A 255 10.04 2.44 -13.31
N PRO A 256 8.85 2.82 -13.82
CA PRO A 256 7.59 2.18 -13.43
C PRO A 256 7.58 0.71 -13.84
N VAL A 257 6.88 -0.10 -13.06
CA VAL A 257 6.57 -1.49 -13.42
C VAL A 257 5.38 -1.47 -14.35
N SER A 258 5.60 -1.84 -15.62
CA SER A 258 4.57 -1.83 -16.65
C SER A 258 4.18 -3.24 -17.07
N GLN A 259 2.88 -3.47 -17.26
CA GLN A 259 2.31 -4.73 -17.73
C GLN A 259 1.37 -4.48 -18.92
N ALA A 260 1.66 -5.11 -20.05
CA ALA A 260 0.75 -5.13 -21.19
C ALA A 260 -0.41 -6.11 -20.96
N ILE A 261 -1.60 -5.74 -21.42
CA ILE A 261 -2.83 -6.52 -21.31
C ILE A 261 -3.19 -6.99 -22.72
N SER A 262 -3.35 -8.30 -22.87
CA SER A 262 -3.91 -8.92 -24.07
C SER A 262 -4.53 -10.25 -23.68
N LYS A 263 -5.84 -10.23 -23.40
CA LYS A 263 -6.60 -11.41 -23.01
C LYS A 263 -7.91 -11.46 -23.79
N ALA A 264 -8.24 -12.66 -24.26
CA ALA A 264 -9.51 -12.97 -24.89
C ALA A 264 -10.25 -14.01 -24.05
N PHE A 265 -11.55 -13.83 -23.92
CA PHE A 265 -12.48 -14.65 -23.18
C PHE A 265 -13.54 -15.18 -24.14
N THR A 266 -13.85 -16.45 -24.02
CA THR A 266 -14.94 -17.09 -24.74
C THR A 266 -16.22 -16.95 -23.95
N CYS A 267 -17.29 -16.46 -24.59
CA CYS A 267 -18.59 -16.28 -23.97
C CYS A 267 -19.56 -17.40 -24.37
N SER A 268 -20.73 -17.42 -23.73
CA SER A 268 -21.80 -18.34 -24.13
C SER A 268 -22.29 -18.04 -25.55
N ALA A 269 -22.84 -19.05 -26.23
CA ALA A 269 -23.36 -18.95 -27.60
C ALA A 269 -22.35 -18.51 -28.69
N GLY A 270 -21.04 -18.68 -28.46
CA GLY A 270 -19.99 -18.40 -29.46
C GLY A 270 -19.54 -16.94 -29.52
N GLY A 271 -20.03 -16.09 -28.61
CA GLY A 271 -19.52 -14.72 -28.46
C GLY A 271 -18.11 -14.66 -27.90
N SER A 272 -17.44 -13.53 -28.07
CA SER A 272 -16.11 -13.29 -27.51
C SER A 272 -16.00 -11.91 -26.86
N LEU A 273 -15.15 -11.82 -25.85
CA LEU A 273 -14.79 -10.57 -25.17
C LEU A 273 -13.27 -10.52 -25.10
N SER A 274 -12.65 -9.47 -25.61
CA SER A 274 -11.21 -9.25 -25.48
C SER A 274 -10.92 -7.92 -24.83
N VAL A 275 -9.91 -7.93 -23.95
CA VAL A 275 -9.40 -6.75 -23.28
C VAL A 275 -7.92 -6.60 -23.63
N THR A 276 -7.58 -5.42 -24.16
CA THR A 276 -6.20 -5.02 -24.45
C THR A 276 -5.88 -3.70 -23.76
N GLY A 277 -4.59 -3.40 -23.59
CA GLY A 277 -4.16 -2.17 -22.93
C GLY A 277 -2.84 -2.31 -22.19
N SER A 278 -2.63 -1.47 -21.18
CA SER A 278 -1.44 -1.50 -20.34
C SER A 278 -1.71 -0.87 -18.98
N VAL A 279 -1.04 -1.34 -17.94
CA VAL A 279 -1.03 -0.72 -16.61
C VAL A 279 0.41 -0.47 -16.20
N SER A 280 0.73 0.73 -15.72
CA SER A 280 2.06 1.09 -15.22
C SER A 280 1.97 1.72 -13.85
N ILE A 281 2.80 1.25 -12.91
CA ILE A 281 2.79 1.74 -11.53
C ILE A 281 4.20 1.94 -10.96
N THR A 282 4.32 2.90 -10.04
CA THR A 282 5.53 3.08 -9.20
C THR A 282 5.10 3.10 -7.73
N PRO A 283 4.82 1.93 -7.12
CA PRO A 283 4.29 1.90 -5.77
C PRO A 283 5.39 2.19 -4.76
N THR A 284 5.11 3.08 -3.81
CA THR A 284 5.83 3.12 -2.53
C THR A 284 4.96 2.52 -1.47
N PHE A 285 5.55 2.04 -0.39
CA PHE A 285 4.83 1.55 0.77
C PHE A 285 5.48 2.02 2.06
N ASN A 286 4.65 2.11 3.10
CA ASN A 286 5.06 2.30 4.48
C ASN A 286 4.32 1.27 5.34
N LEU A 287 5.06 0.57 6.19
CA LEU A 287 4.55 -0.41 7.12
C LEU A 287 5.11 -0.12 8.51
N SER A 288 4.23 0.10 9.47
CA SER A 288 4.57 0.18 10.89
C SER A 288 3.75 -0.85 11.66
N VAL A 289 4.40 -1.60 12.54
CA VAL A 289 3.77 -2.68 13.33
C VAL A 289 4.28 -2.60 14.75
N GLU A 290 3.37 -2.68 15.72
CA GLU A 290 3.66 -2.78 17.14
C GLU A 290 2.86 -3.94 17.73
N TRP A 291 3.52 -4.79 18.50
CA TRP A 291 2.89 -5.93 19.17
C TRP A 291 3.35 -6.06 20.63
N GLY A 292 2.43 -6.54 21.45
CA GLY A 292 2.73 -7.00 22.80
C GLY A 292 2.97 -8.50 22.83
N TRP A 293 3.14 -9.03 24.03
CA TRP A 293 3.37 -10.47 24.28
C TRP A 293 2.23 -11.39 23.81
N PHE A 294 1.00 -10.88 23.77
CA PHE A 294 -0.19 -11.70 23.50
C PHE A 294 -0.98 -11.29 22.27
N SER A 295 -0.75 -10.09 21.72
CA SER A 295 -1.54 -9.58 20.61
C SER A 295 -0.86 -8.42 19.89
N LEU A 296 -1.30 -8.18 18.66
CA LEU A 296 -1.01 -6.94 17.93
C LEU A 296 -1.63 -5.74 18.65
N ARG A 297 -0.85 -4.67 18.82
CA ARG A 297 -1.30 -3.41 19.44
C ARG A 297 -1.79 -2.43 18.37
N SER A 298 -0.94 -2.17 17.39
CA SER A 298 -1.26 -1.35 16.24
C SER A 298 -0.49 -1.79 15.01
N ALA A 299 -1.07 -1.60 13.84
CA ALA A 299 -0.37 -1.77 12.58
C ALA A 299 -0.90 -0.81 11.54
N THR A 300 -0.03 -0.12 10.83
CA THR A 300 -0.39 0.77 9.74
C THR A 300 0.31 0.32 8.48
N PHE A 301 -0.46 0.07 7.43
CA PHE A 301 0.06 -0.22 6.11
C PHE A 301 -0.53 0.75 5.09
N THR A 302 0.34 1.52 4.44
CA THR A 302 -0.04 2.47 3.40
C THR A 302 0.83 2.30 2.17
N GLY A 303 0.30 2.66 1.01
CA GLY A 303 1.05 2.77 -0.22
C GLY A 303 0.65 4.01 -1.00
N THR A 304 1.62 4.59 -1.72
CA THR A 304 1.32 5.65 -2.68
C THR A 304 0.91 5.03 -4.00
N LEU A 305 -0.26 5.43 -4.48
CA LEU A 305 -0.72 5.16 -5.83
C LEU A 305 -0.12 6.19 -6.77
N SER A 306 0.56 5.72 -7.81
CA SER A 306 0.89 6.48 -9.02
C SER A 306 0.70 5.52 -10.17
N GLU A 307 -0.46 5.61 -10.83
CA GLU A 307 -0.92 4.64 -11.82
C GLU A 307 -1.36 5.33 -13.11
N ASP A 308 -0.85 4.78 -14.21
CA ASP A 308 -1.31 5.05 -15.58
C ASP A 308 -1.86 3.76 -16.18
N ALA A 309 -3.18 3.72 -16.44
CA ALA A 309 -3.85 2.57 -17.02
C ALA A 309 -4.55 2.94 -18.32
N SER A 310 -4.39 2.10 -19.34
CA SER A 310 -5.17 2.16 -20.58
C SER A 310 -5.91 0.84 -20.76
N LEU A 311 -7.20 0.93 -21.06
CA LEU A 311 -8.07 -0.22 -21.28
C LEU A 311 -8.85 -0.04 -22.57
N VAL A 312 -8.86 -1.09 -23.37
CA VAL A 312 -9.69 -1.24 -24.56
C VAL A 312 -10.43 -2.58 -24.43
N ALA A 313 -11.76 -2.52 -24.33
CA ALA A 313 -12.61 -3.69 -24.30
C ALA A 313 -13.36 -3.79 -25.65
N SER A 314 -13.27 -4.94 -26.29
CA SER A 314 -14.03 -5.26 -27.50
C SER A 314 -14.83 -6.54 -27.31
N ALA A 315 -16.09 -6.53 -27.72
CA ALA A 315 -17.02 -7.64 -27.55
C ALA A 315 -17.75 -7.94 -28.86
N HIS A 316 -17.98 -9.24 -29.13
CA HIS A 316 -18.68 -9.76 -30.30
C HIS A 316 -19.77 -10.72 -29.85
N ALA A 317 -21.05 -10.39 -30.10
CA ALA A 317 -22.23 -11.24 -29.83
C ALA A 317 -22.16 -11.97 -28.45
N ALA A 318 -21.75 -11.24 -27.43
CA ALA A 318 -21.32 -11.77 -26.14
C ALA A 318 -22.50 -11.84 -25.16
N ALA A 319 -23.09 -13.00 -24.91
CA ALA A 319 -24.11 -13.17 -23.86
C ALA A 319 -23.51 -13.90 -22.64
N GLY A 320 -23.82 -13.42 -21.43
CA GLY A 320 -23.41 -14.05 -20.17
C GLY A 320 -21.89 -14.18 -19.99
N CYS A 321 -21.10 -13.24 -20.49
CA CYS A 321 -19.66 -13.27 -20.28
C CYS A 321 -19.36 -12.90 -18.83
N SER A 322 -18.64 -13.75 -18.12
CA SER A 322 -18.04 -13.43 -16.84
C SER A 322 -16.65 -14.05 -16.81
N ALA A 323 -15.64 -13.21 -16.71
CA ALA A 323 -14.26 -13.61 -16.57
C ALA A 323 -13.63 -12.81 -15.43
N GLY A 324 -12.91 -13.47 -14.54
CA GLY A 324 -12.19 -12.78 -13.48
C GLY A 324 -12.43 -13.35 -12.08
N PRO A 325 -11.54 -13.03 -11.12
CA PRO A 325 -10.27 -12.33 -11.34
C PRO A 325 -9.21 -13.25 -11.98
N VAL A 326 -8.67 -12.88 -13.15
CA VAL A 326 -7.67 -13.66 -13.89
C VAL A 326 -6.29 -13.02 -13.70
N PRO A 327 -5.26 -13.78 -13.27
CA PRO A 327 -3.90 -13.25 -13.19
C PRO A 327 -3.34 -12.96 -14.59
N LEU A 328 -2.77 -11.77 -14.77
CA LEU A 328 -2.14 -11.38 -16.03
C LEU A 328 -0.73 -11.96 -16.20
N LEU A 329 -0.03 -12.22 -15.09
CA LEU A 329 1.28 -12.86 -15.08
C LEU A 329 1.20 -14.32 -14.61
N PRO A 330 1.98 -15.24 -15.23
CA PRO A 330 2.02 -16.64 -14.80
C PRO A 330 2.61 -16.82 -13.39
N THR A 331 3.55 -15.95 -13.00
CA THR A 331 4.11 -15.88 -11.66
C THR A 331 4.15 -14.42 -11.20
N PRO A 332 3.88 -14.11 -9.92
CA PRO A 332 4.01 -12.76 -9.39
C PRO A 332 5.43 -12.20 -9.58
N ILE A 333 5.53 -10.89 -9.78
CA ILE A 333 6.81 -10.18 -9.76
C ILE A 333 7.30 -10.19 -8.32
N ARG A 334 8.43 -10.84 -8.08
CA ARG A 334 9.13 -10.79 -6.79
C ARG A 334 10.14 -9.66 -6.79
N PHE A 335 10.12 -8.84 -5.76
CA PHE A 335 11.14 -7.82 -5.53
C PHE A 335 12.25 -8.38 -4.63
N SER A 336 13.41 -7.71 -4.64
CA SER A 336 14.51 -7.99 -3.74
C SER A 336 14.02 -7.95 -2.28
N PRO A 337 14.37 -8.95 -1.45
CA PRO A 337 14.00 -8.96 -0.05
C PRO A 337 14.53 -7.73 0.68
N ILE A 338 13.69 -7.16 1.54
CA ILE A 338 14.03 -6.07 2.43
C ILE A 338 14.39 -6.71 3.77
N THR A 339 15.64 -6.51 4.18
CA THR A 339 16.18 -7.11 5.40
C THR A 339 16.55 -6.02 6.41
N PHE A 340 16.19 -6.26 7.66
CA PHE A 340 16.59 -5.46 8.81
C PHE A 340 16.64 -6.37 10.04
N SER A 341 17.17 -5.90 11.16
CA SER A 341 17.27 -6.71 12.37
C SER A 341 16.50 -6.07 13.51
N ILE A 342 15.84 -6.90 14.32
CA ILE A 342 15.26 -6.51 15.60
C ILE A 342 16.04 -7.26 16.67
N GLY A 343 16.89 -6.55 17.41
CA GLY A 343 17.96 -7.21 18.16
C GLY A 343 18.89 -8.01 17.23
N PRO A 344 19.27 -9.25 17.59
CA PRO A 344 20.04 -10.16 16.74
C PRO A 344 19.16 -10.88 15.70
N VAL A 345 17.83 -10.79 15.79
CA VAL A 345 16.92 -11.54 14.92
C VAL A 345 16.78 -10.84 13.57
N PRO A 346 17.20 -11.48 12.46
CA PRO A 346 17.05 -10.90 11.14
C PRO A 346 15.61 -11.05 10.66
N VAL A 347 14.96 -9.95 10.31
CA VAL A 347 13.62 -9.86 9.72
C VAL A 347 13.72 -9.69 8.21
N VAL A 348 12.94 -10.49 7.47
CA VAL A 348 12.92 -10.49 6.01
C VAL A 348 11.51 -10.27 5.51
N ILE A 349 11.34 -9.24 4.68
CA ILE A 349 10.09 -8.94 4.00
C ILE A 349 10.32 -9.00 2.49
N THR A 350 9.57 -9.86 1.79
CA THR A 350 9.64 -10.00 0.34
C THR A 350 8.39 -9.40 -0.30
N PRO A 351 8.48 -8.25 -0.99
CA PRO A 351 7.36 -7.70 -1.74
C PRO A 351 7.05 -8.54 -2.98
N GLN A 352 5.77 -8.76 -3.26
CA GLN A 352 5.28 -9.39 -4.48
C GLN A 352 4.16 -8.57 -5.12
N LEU A 353 4.21 -8.45 -6.43
CA LEU A 353 3.21 -7.73 -7.22
C LEU A 353 2.60 -8.65 -8.28
N GLN A 354 1.27 -8.70 -8.31
CA GLN A 354 0.50 -9.41 -9.32
C GLN A 354 -0.54 -8.45 -9.91
N PHE A 355 -0.93 -8.67 -11.16
CA PHE A 355 -2.00 -7.91 -11.80
C PHE A 355 -3.19 -8.82 -12.10
N TYR A 356 -4.38 -8.33 -11.82
CA TYR A 356 -5.62 -9.05 -12.08
C TYR A 356 -6.46 -8.31 -13.10
N LEU A 357 -7.14 -9.07 -13.95
CA LEU A 357 -8.13 -8.59 -14.89
C LEU A 357 -9.45 -9.29 -14.61
N SER A 358 -10.51 -8.51 -14.48
CA SER A 358 -11.89 -8.98 -14.47
C SER A 358 -12.66 -8.28 -15.57
N ALA A 359 -13.54 -9.01 -16.24
CA ALA A 359 -14.43 -8.45 -17.23
C ALA A 359 -15.73 -9.27 -17.29
N SER A 360 -16.85 -8.58 -17.27
CA SER A 360 -18.17 -9.17 -17.45
C SER A 360 -18.94 -8.37 -18.48
N GLY A 361 -19.82 -9.03 -19.22
CA GLY A 361 -20.70 -8.26 -20.08
C GLY A 361 -21.70 -9.06 -20.87
N THR A 362 -22.70 -8.32 -21.32
CA THR A 362 -23.73 -8.76 -22.27
C THR A 362 -23.80 -7.77 -23.41
N VAL A 363 -23.67 -8.22 -24.65
CA VAL A 363 -23.69 -7.41 -25.86
C VAL A 363 -24.37 -8.19 -26.98
N SER A 364 -25.36 -7.57 -27.62
CA SER A 364 -26.10 -8.19 -28.73
C SER A 364 -25.44 -8.01 -30.10
N ALA A 365 -24.41 -7.17 -30.21
CA ALA A 365 -23.69 -6.84 -31.44
C ALA A 365 -22.21 -6.53 -31.14
N ASP A 366 -21.44 -6.14 -32.15
CA ASP A 366 -20.05 -5.72 -31.96
C ASP A 366 -19.97 -4.38 -31.23
N LEU A 367 -19.13 -4.32 -30.20
CA LEU A 367 -18.93 -3.12 -29.38
C LEU A 367 -17.45 -2.95 -29.05
N THR A 368 -16.98 -1.71 -29.07
CA THR A 368 -15.65 -1.35 -28.58
C THR A 368 -15.76 -0.12 -27.69
N ALA A 369 -15.12 -0.19 -26.52
CA ALA A 369 -15.04 0.91 -25.57
C ALA A 369 -13.59 1.04 -25.09
N SER A 370 -13.15 2.28 -24.86
CA SER A 370 -11.82 2.55 -24.33
C SER A 370 -11.83 3.66 -23.30
N ALA A 371 -10.93 3.55 -22.34
CA ALA A 371 -10.64 4.61 -21.38
C ALA A 371 -9.15 4.61 -21.02
N VAL A 372 -8.65 5.81 -20.71
CA VAL A 372 -7.34 6.01 -20.10
C VAL A 372 -7.56 6.68 -18.76
N GLN A 373 -6.93 6.11 -17.73
CA GLN A 373 -7.02 6.57 -16.36
C GLN A 373 -5.64 6.99 -15.85
N HIS A 374 -5.66 8.12 -15.14
CA HIS A 374 -4.53 8.61 -14.36
C HIS A 374 -4.99 8.73 -12.91
N ALA A 375 -4.33 8.02 -12.00
CA ALA A 375 -4.67 8.03 -10.58
C ALA A 375 -3.43 8.26 -9.72
N SER A 376 -3.58 9.10 -8.70
CA SER A 376 -2.54 9.32 -7.69
C SER A 376 -3.14 9.49 -6.31
N GLY A 377 -2.40 9.13 -5.26
CA GLY A 377 -2.85 9.30 -3.88
C GLY A 377 -2.19 8.36 -2.88
N THR A 378 -2.74 8.32 -1.68
CA THR A 378 -2.34 7.41 -0.61
C THR A 378 -3.52 6.52 -0.24
N LEU A 379 -3.27 5.22 -0.22
CA LEU A 379 -4.25 4.18 0.13
C LEU A 379 -3.67 3.28 1.21
N GLY A 380 -4.51 2.75 2.09
CA GLY A 380 -4.06 1.84 3.11
C GLY A 380 -5.07 1.59 4.22
N VAL A 381 -4.59 1.01 5.29
CA VAL A 381 -5.35 0.70 6.50
C VAL A 381 -4.48 0.91 7.73
N SER A 382 -5.11 1.35 8.82
CA SER A 382 -4.51 1.36 10.15
C SER A 382 -5.38 0.56 11.11
N TRP A 383 -4.78 -0.36 11.83
CA TRP A 383 -5.36 -1.08 12.96
C TRP A 383 -4.97 -0.37 14.26
N SER A 384 -5.97 0.04 15.04
CA SER A 384 -5.79 0.63 16.37
C SER A 384 -7.05 0.45 17.20
N ASN A 385 -6.93 0.39 18.54
CA ASN A 385 -8.09 0.30 19.45
C ASN A 385 -9.08 -0.84 19.12
N GLY A 386 -8.58 -1.95 18.55
CA GLY A 386 -9.41 -3.10 18.18
C GLY A 386 -10.22 -2.91 16.88
N GLY A 387 -9.96 -1.86 16.10
CA GLY A 387 -10.65 -1.57 14.85
C GLY A 387 -9.71 -1.34 13.67
N LEU A 388 -10.17 -1.72 12.47
CA LEU A 388 -9.51 -1.44 11.21
C LEU A 388 -10.07 -0.14 10.61
N HIS A 389 -9.22 0.85 10.40
CA HIS A 389 -9.59 2.16 9.87
C HIS A 389 -9.01 2.32 8.45
N PRO A 390 -9.84 2.60 7.44
CA PRO A 390 -9.36 2.82 6.08
C PRO A 390 -8.67 4.17 5.94
N ILE A 391 -7.61 4.21 5.12
CA ILE A 391 -6.90 5.43 4.71
C ILE A 391 -7.07 5.54 3.20
N ALA A 392 -7.77 6.59 2.75
CA ALA A 392 -7.93 6.86 1.33
C ALA A 392 -7.92 8.37 1.05
N GLN A 393 -6.87 8.83 0.39
CA GLN A 393 -6.73 10.19 -0.11
C GLN A 393 -6.28 10.10 -1.57
N THR A 394 -7.21 10.26 -2.51
CA THR A 394 -6.91 10.05 -3.94
C THR A 394 -7.40 11.21 -4.81
N ALA A 395 -6.68 11.44 -5.90
CA ALA A 395 -7.09 12.27 -7.01
C ALA A 395 -7.05 11.42 -8.29
N SER A 396 -8.12 11.46 -9.09
CA SER A 396 -8.24 10.69 -10.33
C SER A 396 -8.75 11.53 -11.49
N GLY A 397 -8.16 11.31 -12.66
CA GLY A 397 -8.55 11.89 -13.94
C GLY A 397 -8.84 10.78 -14.97
N PHE A 398 -9.84 11.00 -15.81
CA PHE A 398 -10.25 10.05 -16.84
C PHE A 398 -10.34 10.74 -18.20
N THR A 399 -9.83 10.07 -19.24
CA THR A 399 -10.07 10.43 -20.63
C THR A 399 -10.64 9.23 -21.39
N TYR A 400 -11.42 9.47 -22.43
CA TYR A 400 -12.15 8.41 -23.12
C TYR A 400 -12.29 8.70 -24.62
N THR A 401 -12.50 7.64 -25.41
CA THR A 401 -13.01 7.74 -26.78
C THR A 401 -14.48 7.37 -26.78
N PRO A 402 -15.40 8.20 -27.33
CA PRO A 402 -16.83 7.89 -27.31
C PRO A 402 -17.11 6.51 -27.94
N PRO A 403 -17.83 5.61 -27.25
CA PRO A 403 -18.24 4.36 -27.84
C PRO A 403 -19.32 4.62 -28.92
N THR A 404 -19.38 3.77 -29.93
CA THR A 404 -20.42 3.82 -30.98
C THR A 404 -21.36 2.62 -30.88
N PRO A 405 -22.18 2.50 -29.81
CA PRO A 405 -23.03 1.35 -29.63
C PRO A 405 -24.24 1.38 -30.57
N SER A 406 -24.65 0.21 -31.07
CA SER A 406 -25.80 0.03 -31.95
C SER A 406 -26.96 -0.74 -31.31
N THR A 407 -26.72 -1.40 -30.16
CA THR A 407 -27.69 -2.25 -29.44
C THR A 407 -27.53 -2.12 -27.92
N SER A 408 -28.44 -2.73 -27.14
CA SER A 408 -28.27 -2.84 -25.69
C SER A 408 -26.98 -3.56 -25.32
N ALA A 409 -26.32 -3.05 -24.30
CA ALA A 409 -25.08 -3.61 -23.77
C ALA A 409 -24.92 -3.25 -22.29
N ASP A 410 -24.32 -4.15 -21.54
CA ASP A 410 -23.86 -3.90 -20.18
C ASP A 410 -22.48 -4.55 -20.08
N VAL A 411 -21.43 -3.74 -19.97
CA VAL A 411 -20.03 -4.21 -20.00
C VAL A 411 -19.25 -3.56 -18.87
N THR A 412 -18.63 -4.38 -18.04
CA THR A 412 -17.71 -3.97 -16.98
C THR A 412 -16.36 -4.61 -17.24
N ALA A 413 -15.29 -3.83 -17.13
CA ALA A 413 -13.92 -4.35 -17.13
C ALA A 413 -13.13 -3.65 -16.03
N SER A 414 -12.36 -4.40 -15.25
CA SER A 414 -11.47 -3.87 -14.23
C SER A 414 -10.08 -4.48 -14.34
N VAL A 415 -9.06 -3.64 -14.17
CA VAL A 415 -7.67 -4.08 -14.07
C VAL A 415 -7.04 -3.44 -12.85
N GLY A 416 -6.19 -4.20 -12.16
CA GLY A 416 -5.60 -3.70 -10.94
C GLY A 416 -4.35 -4.43 -10.49
N PRO A 417 -3.36 -3.72 -9.93
CA PRO A 417 -2.31 -4.35 -9.16
C PRO A 417 -2.82 -4.83 -7.80
N ARG A 418 -2.23 -5.94 -7.33
CA ARG A 418 -2.24 -6.39 -5.95
C ARG A 418 -0.80 -6.49 -5.47
N LEU A 419 -0.42 -5.60 -4.57
CA LEU A 419 0.85 -5.64 -3.84
C LEU A 419 0.64 -6.42 -2.54
N GLN A 420 1.52 -7.37 -2.26
CA GLN A 420 1.54 -8.11 -1.01
C GLN A 420 2.97 -8.16 -0.46
N LEU A 421 3.14 -7.86 0.83
CA LEU A 421 4.41 -8.01 1.52
C LEU A 421 4.41 -9.36 2.22
N PHE A 422 5.40 -10.22 1.97
CA PHE A 422 5.51 -11.50 2.67
C PHE A 422 6.54 -11.40 3.78
N LEU A 423 6.12 -11.58 5.02
CA LEU A 423 7.03 -11.71 6.16
C LEU A 423 7.49 -13.17 6.27
N TYR A 424 8.80 -13.41 6.15
CA TYR A 424 9.41 -14.75 6.12
C TYR A 424 8.82 -15.74 5.08
N GLY A 425 8.24 -15.20 4.00
CA GLY A 425 7.57 -16.00 2.97
C GLY A 425 6.17 -16.54 3.34
N LEU A 426 5.63 -16.19 4.51
CA LEU A 426 4.33 -16.65 5.00
C LEU A 426 3.17 -15.86 4.37
N ALA A 427 2.78 -14.76 5.02
CA ALA A 427 1.89 -13.75 4.50
C ALA A 427 2.24 -12.41 5.17
N GLY A 428 1.60 -11.36 4.74
CA GLY A 428 1.76 -10.02 5.28
C GLY A 428 0.68 -9.11 4.70
N PRO A 429 0.80 -7.80 4.94
CA PRO A 429 -0.20 -6.85 4.50
C PRO A 429 -0.26 -6.78 2.98
N TYR A 430 -1.45 -6.47 2.47
CA TYR A 430 -1.72 -6.34 1.05
C TYR A 430 -2.51 -5.07 0.74
N LEU A 431 -2.32 -4.58 -0.47
CA LEU A 431 -3.04 -3.45 -1.06
C LEU A 431 -3.43 -3.84 -2.49
N SER A 432 -4.70 -3.76 -2.82
CA SER A 432 -5.23 -3.91 -4.17
C SER A 432 -5.91 -2.63 -4.62
N VAL A 433 -5.70 -2.28 -5.88
CA VAL A 433 -6.31 -1.12 -6.52
C VAL A 433 -6.82 -1.58 -7.86
N ASP A 434 -8.10 -1.39 -8.15
CA ASP A 434 -8.75 -1.82 -9.37
C ASP A 434 -9.35 -0.60 -10.09
N ALA A 435 -8.74 -0.26 -11.22
CA ALA A 435 -9.28 0.67 -12.20
C ALA A 435 -10.40 -0.03 -12.97
N SER A 436 -11.61 0.52 -12.97
CA SER A 436 -12.76 -0.06 -13.65
C SER A 436 -13.40 0.87 -14.67
N ILE A 437 -13.98 0.28 -15.71
CA ILE A 437 -14.84 0.94 -16.68
C ILE A 437 -16.16 0.18 -16.77
N ASP A 438 -17.26 0.91 -16.69
CA ASP A 438 -18.62 0.39 -16.83
C ASP A 438 -19.32 1.13 -17.99
N LEU A 439 -19.74 0.39 -19.01
CA LEU A 439 -20.53 0.88 -20.13
C LEU A 439 -21.92 0.26 -20.09
N ALA A 440 -22.91 1.09 -19.77
CA ALA A 440 -24.32 0.72 -19.84
C ALA A 440 -24.95 1.38 -21.08
N VAL A 441 -25.52 0.57 -21.97
CA VAL A 441 -26.26 1.00 -23.15
C VAL A 441 -27.68 0.47 -23.08
N ASN A 442 -28.62 1.39 -22.98
CA ASN A 442 -30.05 1.10 -22.93
C ASN A 442 -30.77 2.03 -23.92
N PRO A 443 -30.99 1.59 -25.17
CA PRO A 443 -31.58 2.43 -26.23
C PRO A 443 -32.88 3.18 -25.86
N PRO A 444 -33.82 2.62 -25.07
CA PRO A 444 -35.00 3.37 -24.62
C PRO A 444 -34.76 4.33 -23.43
N ALA A 445 -33.61 4.28 -22.75
CA ALA A 445 -33.33 5.11 -21.58
C ALA A 445 -32.74 6.49 -21.91
N THR A 446 -32.68 7.35 -20.90
CA THR A 446 -32.17 8.72 -21.01
C THR A 446 -31.23 9.03 -19.84
N PRO A 447 -29.92 9.18 -20.06
CA PRO A 447 -29.18 8.98 -21.31
C PRO A 447 -29.26 7.53 -21.83
N TRP A 448 -29.17 7.34 -23.16
CA TRP A 448 -29.29 6.01 -23.78
C TRP A 448 -28.01 5.19 -23.72
N TRP A 449 -26.88 5.82 -23.38
CA TRP A 449 -25.70 5.15 -22.85
C TRP A 449 -24.98 6.02 -21.82
N THR A 450 -24.32 5.35 -20.88
CA THR A 450 -23.48 5.95 -19.84
C THR A 450 -22.17 5.18 -19.77
N LEU A 451 -21.05 5.91 -19.78
CA LEU A 451 -19.71 5.39 -19.53
C LEU A 451 -19.23 5.93 -18.18
N THR A 452 -19.00 5.02 -17.26
CA THR A 452 -18.55 5.30 -15.89
C THR A 452 -17.13 4.79 -15.72
N GLY A 453 -16.27 5.61 -15.12
CA GLY A 453 -14.96 5.20 -14.63
C GLY A 453 -15.03 4.96 -13.13
N GLY A 454 -14.38 3.90 -12.68
CA GLY A 454 -14.30 3.54 -11.28
C GLY A 454 -12.87 3.35 -10.81
N LEU A 455 -12.69 3.53 -9.50
CA LEU A 455 -11.49 3.17 -8.78
C LEU A 455 -11.93 2.51 -7.48
N ASP A 456 -11.67 1.21 -7.38
CA ASP A 456 -11.88 0.43 -6.17
C ASP A 456 -10.53 0.17 -5.51
N ALA A 457 -10.48 0.18 -4.18
CA ALA A 457 -9.29 -0.26 -3.47
C ALA A 457 -9.67 -1.11 -2.28
N GLY A 458 -8.86 -2.13 -2.04
CA GLY A 458 -8.94 -3.01 -0.88
C GLY A 458 -7.58 -3.08 -0.20
N ALA A 459 -7.57 -3.26 1.12
CA ALA A 459 -6.33 -3.46 1.84
C ALA A 459 -6.56 -4.34 3.07
N GLY A 460 -5.52 -5.04 3.49
CA GLY A 460 -5.57 -5.85 4.70
C GLY A 460 -4.20 -6.02 5.32
N ILE A 461 -4.22 -6.43 6.58
CA ILE A 461 -3.06 -6.72 7.41
C ILE A 461 -3.20 -8.17 7.84
N ALA A 462 -2.42 -9.05 7.20
CA ALA A 462 -2.39 -10.47 7.51
C ALA A 462 -0.99 -10.85 7.98
N PHE A 463 -0.77 -10.90 9.29
CA PHE A 463 0.45 -11.43 9.88
C PHE A 463 0.13 -12.77 10.56
N PRO A 464 0.21 -13.91 9.85
CA PRO A 464 0.10 -15.23 10.49
C PRO A 464 1.14 -15.41 11.59
N ALA A 465 2.32 -14.81 11.42
CA ALA A 465 3.34 -14.77 12.46
C ALA A 465 2.91 -13.95 13.70
N LEU A 466 1.80 -13.21 13.69
CA LEU A 466 1.24 -12.56 14.87
C LEU A 466 -0.15 -13.10 15.23
N ASP A 467 -0.60 -14.19 14.60
CA ASP A 467 -1.97 -14.71 14.67
C ASP A 467 -3.02 -13.62 14.37
N PHE A 468 -2.73 -12.77 13.38
CA PHE A 468 -3.55 -11.62 13.03
C PHE A 468 -3.89 -11.63 11.55
N ASP A 469 -5.18 -11.63 11.22
CA ASP A 469 -5.69 -11.44 9.86
C ASP A 469 -6.94 -10.58 9.89
N GLN A 470 -6.85 -9.38 9.35
CA GLN A 470 -7.96 -8.45 9.18
C GLN A 470 -7.81 -7.73 7.84
N GLY A 471 -8.90 -7.58 7.10
CA GLY A 471 -8.90 -6.88 5.83
C GLY A 471 -10.20 -6.16 5.56
N ASN A 472 -10.12 -5.11 4.77
CA ASN A 472 -11.27 -4.43 4.20
C ASN A 472 -11.13 -4.45 2.67
N PRO A 473 -11.97 -5.22 1.96
CA PRO A 473 -11.91 -5.30 0.50
C PRO A 473 -12.39 -4.02 -0.20
N SER A 474 -13.01 -3.07 0.51
CA SER A 474 -13.54 -1.83 -0.04
C SER A 474 -13.19 -0.64 0.87
N ILE A 475 -11.91 -0.28 0.90
CA ILE A 475 -11.43 0.94 1.60
C ILE A 475 -11.70 2.20 0.78
N LEU A 476 -11.85 2.07 -0.53
CA LEU A 476 -12.26 3.11 -1.46
C LEU A 476 -13.22 2.51 -2.47
N HIS A 477 -14.34 3.18 -2.69
CA HIS A 477 -15.26 2.90 -3.78
C HIS A 477 -15.59 4.22 -4.48
N TYR A 478 -14.91 4.50 -5.59
CA TYR A 478 -15.11 5.71 -6.37
C TYR A 478 -15.73 5.37 -7.71
N ARG A 479 -16.73 6.14 -8.13
CA ARG A 479 -17.39 6.04 -9.43
C ARG A 479 -17.67 7.44 -9.96
N LYS A 480 -17.41 7.65 -11.25
CA LYS A 480 -17.69 8.92 -11.93
C LYS A 480 -18.21 8.64 -13.35
N VAL A 481 -19.35 9.22 -13.69
CA VAL A 481 -19.81 9.26 -15.08
C VAL A 481 -18.82 10.12 -15.87
N ILE A 482 -18.04 9.48 -16.74
CA ILE A 482 -17.04 10.16 -17.57
C ILE A 482 -17.75 10.75 -18.80
N ALA A 483 -18.71 10.00 -19.34
CA ALA A 483 -19.44 10.38 -20.52
C ALA A 483 -20.83 9.77 -20.53
N HIS A 484 -21.76 10.44 -21.20
CA HIS A 484 -23.05 9.90 -21.53
C HIS A 484 -23.47 10.52 -22.85
N ALA A 485 -24.32 9.83 -23.62
CA ALA A 485 -24.92 10.50 -24.76
C ALA A 485 -26.06 11.41 -24.29
N PRO A 486 -26.03 12.71 -24.62
CA PRO A 486 -27.26 13.47 -24.68
C PRO A 486 -28.18 12.82 -25.74
N TRP A 487 -29.50 13.03 -25.61
CA TRP A 487 -30.40 12.72 -26.73
C TRP A 487 -29.84 13.36 -28.01
N PRO A 488 -29.98 12.75 -29.21
CA PRO A 488 -29.70 13.48 -30.43
C PRO A 488 -30.62 14.71 -30.45
N GLU A 489 -30.04 15.89 -30.16
CA GLU A 489 -30.80 17.14 -29.92
C GLU A 489 -31.54 17.62 -31.18
N HIS A 490 -31.37 16.96 -32.34
CA HIS A 490 -31.78 17.55 -33.62
C HIS A 490 -32.53 16.63 -34.58
N ILE A 491 -33.00 15.45 -34.17
CA ILE A 491 -33.86 14.64 -35.06
C ILE A 491 -35.30 14.61 -34.57
N TYR A 492 -35.98 15.71 -34.86
CA TYR A 492 -37.43 15.74 -34.95
C TYR A 492 -37.84 15.05 -36.25
N ALA A 493 -38.68 14.02 -36.15
CA ALA A 493 -39.28 13.37 -37.29
C ALA A 493 -40.80 13.35 -37.14
N VAL A 494 -41.49 13.25 -38.26
CA VAL A 494 -42.94 13.06 -38.28
C VAL A 494 -43.22 11.60 -38.53
N GLU A 495 -44.04 10.99 -37.67
CA GLU A 495 -44.58 9.66 -37.89
C GLU A 495 -46.00 9.76 -38.43
N CYS A 496 -46.20 9.21 -39.63
CA CYS A 496 -47.51 9.11 -40.24
C CYS A 496 -48.26 7.90 -39.69
N LEU A 497 -49.45 8.13 -39.14
CA LEU A 497 -50.30 7.10 -38.56
C LEU A 497 -51.26 6.48 -39.58
N THR A 498 -51.38 7.09 -40.75
CA THR A 498 -52.20 6.64 -41.88
C THR A 498 -51.35 6.47 -43.13
N SER A 499 -51.76 5.57 -44.04
CA SER A 499 -51.04 5.26 -45.28
C SER A 499 -50.88 6.46 -46.22
N ASP A 500 -51.70 7.49 -46.04
CA ASP A 500 -51.68 8.71 -46.82
C ASP A 500 -50.76 9.79 -46.22
N CYS A 501 -50.27 9.68 -44.98
CA CYS A 501 -49.61 10.78 -44.24
C CYS A 501 -50.43 12.08 -44.07
N TYR A 502 -51.63 12.18 -44.64
CA TYR A 502 -52.43 13.41 -44.70
C TYR A 502 -53.46 13.51 -43.57
N THR A 503 -53.91 12.37 -43.05
CA THR A 503 -55.07 12.32 -42.14
C THR A 503 -54.65 12.38 -40.67
N SER A 504 -53.57 11.70 -40.28
CA SER A 504 -53.10 11.71 -38.89
C SER A 504 -51.58 11.57 -38.79
N MET A 505 -50.94 12.51 -38.10
CA MET A 505 -49.51 12.51 -37.86
C MET A 505 -49.18 12.86 -36.41
N ARG A 506 -48.02 12.43 -35.91
CA ARG A 506 -47.51 12.86 -34.60
C ARG A 506 -46.04 13.25 -34.67
N LEU A 507 -45.67 14.22 -33.84
CA LEU A 507 -44.28 14.62 -33.69
C LEU A 507 -43.56 13.58 -32.84
N VAL A 508 -42.53 12.96 -33.42
CA VAL A 508 -41.68 12.00 -32.73
C VAL A 508 -40.24 12.47 -32.73
N GLN A 509 -39.56 12.22 -31.63
CA GLN A 509 -38.10 12.25 -31.58
C GLN A 509 -37.62 10.84 -31.88
N THR A 510 -36.66 10.73 -32.79
CA THR A 510 -36.11 9.44 -33.23
C THR A 510 -34.59 9.53 -33.34
N ASN A 511 -33.90 8.40 -33.32
CA ASN A 511 -32.45 8.37 -33.48
C ASN A 511 -32.02 8.48 -34.96
N ASP A 512 -30.71 8.56 -35.20
CA ASP A 512 -30.08 8.68 -36.52
C ASP A 512 -30.33 7.48 -37.45
N ALA A 513 -30.90 6.38 -36.96
CA ALA A 513 -31.35 5.24 -37.75
C ALA A 513 -32.87 5.19 -37.97
N GLY A 514 -33.65 6.07 -37.33
CA GLY A 514 -35.12 6.08 -37.42
C GLY A 514 -35.77 5.01 -36.54
N GLY A 515 -34.99 4.43 -35.62
CA GLY A 515 -35.38 3.42 -34.65
C GLY A 515 -36.18 4.03 -33.50
N GLY A 516 -35.84 3.65 -32.26
CA GLY A 516 -36.57 4.02 -31.03
C GLY A 516 -37.23 5.40 -31.09
N LYS A 517 -38.56 5.41 -31.01
CA LYS A 517 -39.39 6.61 -31.20
C LYS A 517 -39.94 7.04 -29.85
N ARG A 518 -39.80 8.32 -29.54
CA ARG A 518 -40.46 8.96 -28.40
C ARG A 518 -41.45 9.98 -28.92
N VAL A 519 -42.72 9.88 -28.50
CA VAL A 519 -43.72 10.90 -28.81
C VAL A 519 -43.40 12.14 -27.98
N ILE A 520 -43.22 13.28 -28.67
CA ILE A 520 -42.80 14.55 -28.05
C ILE A 520 -43.81 15.68 -28.29
N GLY A 521 -44.90 15.42 -29.02
CA GLY A 521 -45.98 16.35 -29.26
C GLY A 521 -47.33 15.63 -29.44
N GLY A 522 -48.41 16.41 -29.56
CA GLY A 522 -49.74 15.88 -29.81
C GLY A 522 -49.88 15.17 -31.16
N THR A 523 -50.92 14.34 -31.28
CA THR A 523 -51.37 13.82 -32.58
C THR A 523 -52.17 14.91 -33.28
N PHE A 524 -51.76 15.25 -34.50
CA PHE A 524 -52.47 16.19 -35.36
C PHE A 524 -53.30 15.40 -36.36
N SER A 525 -54.61 15.68 -36.37
CA SER A 525 -55.55 15.09 -37.30
C SER A 525 -56.00 16.17 -38.28
N GLY A 526 -55.75 15.96 -39.57
CA GLY A 526 -56.26 16.84 -40.62
C GLY A 526 -57.77 16.65 -40.75
N GLY A 527 -58.54 17.73 -40.70
CA GLY A 527 -59.93 17.71 -41.20
C GLY A 527 -59.96 17.45 -42.72
N GLY A 528 -61.13 17.57 -43.36
CA GLY A 528 -61.35 17.24 -44.79
C GLY A 528 -60.48 17.95 -45.85
N LEU A 529 -59.50 18.77 -45.44
CA LEU A 529 -58.51 19.44 -46.28
C LEU A 529 -57.08 18.85 -46.15
N GLY A 530 -56.84 17.88 -45.27
CA GLY A 530 -55.56 17.18 -45.11
C GLY A 530 -54.41 18.04 -44.54
N LEU A 531 -53.32 17.38 -44.14
CA LEU A 531 -52.05 18.02 -43.74
C LEU A 531 -50.94 17.62 -44.71
N ALA A 532 -50.29 18.58 -45.39
CA ALA A 532 -49.26 18.31 -46.41
C ALA A 532 -47.83 18.62 -45.91
N PRO A 533 -47.11 17.66 -45.28
CA PRO A 533 -45.72 17.86 -44.92
C PRO A 533 -44.82 17.77 -46.17
N ARG A 534 -44.07 18.84 -46.46
CA ARG A 534 -43.09 18.87 -47.56
C ARG A 534 -41.66 18.84 -47.07
N ARG A 535 -40.81 18.08 -47.77
CA ARG A 535 -39.35 18.07 -47.57
C ARG A 535 -38.71 19.07 -48.53
N ARG A 536 -37.91 20.01 -48.02
CA ARG A 536 -37.01 20.82 -48.86
C ARG A 536 -35.63 20.18 -48.96
N ASP A 537 -35.10 20.10 -50.17
CA ASP A 537 -33.70 19.76 -50.40
C ASP A 537 -32.78 20.99 -50.21
N ARG A 538 -31.46 20.77 -50.19
CA ARG A 538 -30.46 21.86 -50.04
C ARG A 538 -30.52 22.89 -51.18
N ALA A 539 -31.23 22.60 -52.28
CA ALA A 539 -31.45 23.49 -53.41
C ALA A 539 -32.78 24.28 -53.34
N GLY A 540 -33.61 24.04 -52.33
CA GLY A 540 -34.84 24.79 -52.05
C GLY A 540 -36.12 24.26 -52.69
N ALA A 541 -36.07 23.15 -53.43
CA ALA A 541 -37.24 22.51 -54.03
C ALA A 541 -37.98 21.67 -52.97
N ALA A 542 -39.32 21.77 -52.95
CA ALA A 542 -40.17 21.08 -51.98
C ALA A 542 -40.88 19.88 -52.64
N THR A 543 -40.74 18.68 -52.07
CA THR A 543 -41.40 17.45 -52.53
C THR A 543 -42.25 16.83 -51.41
N ASP A 544 -43.35 16.18 -51.78
CA ASP A 544 -44.24 15.51 -50.83
C ASP A 544 -43.60 14.23 -50.30
N LEU A 545 -43.90 13.88 -49.05
CA LEU A 545 -43.32 12.72 -48.39
C LEU A 545 -43.96 11.41 -48.90
N PRO A 546 -43.16 10.39 -49.26
CA PRO A 546 -43.68 9.12 -49.77
C PRO A 546 -44.15 8.22 -48.62
N GLY A 547 -45.48 8.04 -48.50
CA GLY A 547 -46.11 6.96 -47.72
C GLY A 547 -45.81 6.91 -46.21
N PRO A 548 -46.40 5.94 -45.50
CA PRO A 548 -46.26 5.82 -44.06
C PRO A 548 -44.82 5.48 -43.68
N GLY A 549 -44.22 6.30 -42.80
CA GLY A 549 -42.82 6.17 -42.43
C GLY A 549 -42.36 7.32 -41.54
N VAL A 550 -41.08 7.29 -41.18
CA VAL A 550 -40.42 8.34 -40.40
C VAL A 550 -39.59 9.19 -41.36
N HIS A 551 -39.89 10.48 -41.44
CA HIS A 551 -39.29 11.38 -42.42
C HIS A 551 -38.47 12.49 -41.74
N ARG A 552 -37.29 12.82 -42.30
CA ARG A 552 -36.33 13.80 -41.73
C ARG A 552 -36.14 15.04 -42.62
N GLY A 553 -36.16 16.23 -42.01
CA GLY A 553 -35.80 17.51 -42.66
C GLY A 553 -36.40 18.73 -41.95
N HIS A 554 -36.14 19.93 -42.47
CA HIS A 554 -36.91 21.13 -42.11
C HIS A 554 -38.33 20.98 -42.63
N LEU A 555 -39.27 20.64 -41.75
CA LEU A 555 -40.68 20.53 -42.08
C LEU A 555 -41.36 21.89 -41.93
N ARG A 556 -42.09 22.30 -42.97
CA ARG A 556 -43.05 23.39 -42.90
C ARG A 556 -44.44 22.79 -43.08
N LEU A 557 -45.30 22.95 -42.08
CA LEU A 557 -46.71 22.63 -42.22
C LEU A 557 -47.37 23.78 -42.97
N VAL A 558 -47.82 23.52 -44.19
CA VAL A 558 -48.57 24.51 -45.00
C VAL A 558 -50.02 24.02 -45.06
N PRO A 559 -51.02 24.84 -44.68
CA PRO A 559 -52.40 24.54 -44.99
C PRO A 559 -52.57 24.52 -46.51
N ASP A 560 -53.16 23.46 -47.05
CA ASP A 560 -53.40 23.35 -48.50
C ASP A 560 -54.36 24.48 -48.92
N LEU A 561 -53.86 25.43 -49.73
CA LEU A 561 -54.53 26.69 -50.04
C LEU A 561 -54.91 26.75 -51.53
N VAL A 562 -56.00 26.07 -51.89
CA VAL A 562 -56.80 26.50 -53.05
C VAL A 562 -57.66 27.68 -52.59
N HIS A 563 -57.12 28.88 -52.82
CA HIS A 563 -57.68 30.23 -52.63
C HIS A 563 -57.76 30.86 -51.23
N ARG A 564 -57.04 32.00 -51.13
CA ARG A 564 -57.06 33.15 -50.18
C ARG A 564 -56.04 33.18 -49.03
N ARG A 565 -55.10 34.12 -49.20
CA ARG A 565 -54.25 34.89 -48.26
C ARG A 565 -54.39 34.64 -46.74
N GLN A 566 -53.20 34.68 -46.10
CA GLN A 566 -52.89 34.96 -44.68
C GLN A 566 -52.97 33.77 -43.71
N ASP A 567 -51.86 33.04 -43.55
CA ASP A 567 -50.98 33.15 -42.37
C ASP A 567 -49.98 31.97 -42.37
N ASP A 568 -48.76 32.23 -42.85
CA ASP A 568 -47.65 31.30 -42.73
C ASP A 568 -47.19 31.27 -41.26
N ARG A 569 -47.75 30.36 -40.44
CA ARG A 569 -47.14 30.04 -39.14
C ARG A 569 -45.94 29.13 -39.37
N VAL A 570 -44.75 29.72 -39.34
CA VAL A 570 -43.50 28.98 -39.15
C VAL A 570 -43.42 28.62 -37.68
N LEU A 571 -43.58 27.34 -37.34
CA LEU A 571 -43.25 26.83 -36.01
C LEU A 571 -41.71 26.61 -35.96
N PRO A 572 -41.01 27.10 -34.93
CA PRO A 572 -39.57 26.90 -34.76
C PRO A 572 -39.18 25.44 -34.55
#